data_AF-A0A6A1JQ95-F1
#
_entry.id   AF-A0A6A1JQ95-F1
#
_cell.length_a   1.000
_cell.length_b   1.000
_cell.length_c   1.000
_cell.angle_alpha   90.00
_cell.angle_beta   90.00
_cell.angle_gamma   90.00
#
_symmetry.space_group_name_H-M   'P 1'
#
loop_
_entity.id
_entity.type
_entity.pdbx_description
1 polymer ?
#
loop_
_entity_poly.entity_id
_entity_poly.type
_entity_poly.pdbx_seq_one_letter_code
_entity_poly.pdbx_strand_id
1 'polypeptide(L)'
;MIFACRLMNHITQELLDRIANKYQIEVEWIRFNSGINLFLSKAVDICMVGSYNEFPQLAECGMQIDSTHIMRFADYGYNLPEDELYVTEEFYQKHPETIQKLVRACIRGWNWANEHPEETLDIVMEQVHHYNIGTNRYHQRKMLEEILRLQTDKTGQRPYRLSREGFDLAIDILLPPDISKKKSIRYEDFVK
;
A
#
# COMPACT_ATOMS: atom_id res chain seq x y z
N MET A 1 -12.40 -13.86 -18.11
CA MET A 1 -12.77 -13.06 -16.93
C MET A 1 -12.08 -11.72 -17.07
N ILE A 2 -12.82 -10.63 -16.95
CA ILE A 2 -12.33 -9.27 -17.15
C ILE A 2 -11.91 -8.70 -15.80
N PHE A 3 -10.65 -8.34 -15.66
CA PHE A 3 -10.09 -7.74 -14.45
C PHE A 3 -9.83 -6.25 -14.69
N ALA A 4 -10.43 -5.41 -13.86
CA ALA A 4 -9.99 -4.03 -13.75
C ALA A 4 -8.75 -3.96 -12.85
N CYS A 5 -7.65 -3.49 -13.43
CA CYS A 5 -6.48 -3.07 -12.70
C CYS A 5 -6.46 -1.55 -12.65
N ARG A 6 -6.45 -0.99 -11.45
CA ARG A 6 -6.17 0.44 -11.31
C ARG A 6 -4.76 0.71 -11.83
N LEU A 7 -4.58 1.80 -12.58
CA LEU A 7 -3.28 2.42 -12.84
C LEU A 7 -2.77 2.97 -11.50
N MET A 8 -2.28 2.10 -10.64
CA MET A 8 -1.43 2.52 -9.53
C MET A 8 -0.01 2.69 -10.06
N ASN A 9 0.68 3.72 -9.56
CA ASN A 9 2.09 3.97 -9.88
C ASN A 9 3.05 2.89 -9.34
N HIS A 10 2.55 1.84 -8.66
CA HIS A 10 3.38 0.92 -7.87
C HIS A 10 3.33 -0.55 -8.32
N ILE A 11 2.32 -0.98 -9.10
CA ILE A 11 2.24 -2.36 -9.62
C ILE A 11 2.28 -2.31 -11.15
N THR A 12 3.34 -2.88 -11.73
CA THR A 12 3.50 -2.92 -13.18
C THR A 12 2.59 -3.97 -13.80
N GLN A 13 2.14 -3.70 -15.03
CA GLN A 13 1.42 -4.69 -15.84
C GLN A 13 2.19 -6.01 -15.96
N GLU A 14 3.52 -5.92 -16.12
CA GLU A 14 4.38 -7.09 -16.21
C GLU A 14 4.30 -7.98 -14.97
N LEU A 15 4.25 -7.39 -13.77
CA LEU A 15 4.07 -8.16 -12.53
C LEU A 15 2.71 -8.86 -12.52
N LEU A 16 1.65 -8.14 -12.91
CA LEU A 16 0.30 -8.71 -12.97
C LEU A 16 0.19 -9.86 -13.98
N ASP A 17 0.78 -9.70 -15.16
CA ASP A 17 0.83 -10.73 -16.19
C ASP A 17 1.62 -11.95 -15.69
N ARG A 18 2.74 -11.75 -14.98
CA ARG A 18 3.49 -12.84 -14.35
C ARG A 18 2.67 -13.58 -13.28
N ILE A 19 1.90 -12.85 -12.48
CA ILE A 19 1.02 -13.45 -11.46
C ILE A 19 -0.09 -14.27 -12.14
N ALA A 20 -0.77 -13.69 -13.12
CA ALA A 20 -1.82 -14.39 -13.88
C ALA A 20 -1.28 -15.66 -14.54
N ASN A 21 -0.12 -15.57 -15.21
CA ASN A 21 0.54 -16.72 -15.82
C ASN A 21 0.93 -17.81 -14.81
N LYS A 22 1.50 -17.42 -13.65
CA LYS A 22 1.88 -18.36 -12.59
C LYS A 22 0.68 -19.16 -12.08
N TYR A 23 -0.47 -18.51 -11.94
CA TYR A 23 -1.71 -19.14 -11.48
C TYR A 23 -2.59 -19.66 -12.62
N GLN A 24 -2.12 -19.61 -13.87
CA GLN A 24 -2.84 -20.06 -15.06
C GLN A 24 -4.22 -19.41 -15.22
N ILE A 25 -4.32 -18.12 -14.87
CA ILE A 25 -5.56 -17.35 -14.96
C ILE A 25 -5.59 -16.63 -16.30
N GLU A 26 -6.63 -16.87 -17.09
CA GLU A 26 -6.89 -16.12 -18.31
C GLU A 26 -7.58 -14.79 -17.97
N VAL A 27 -6.86 -13.70 -18.21
CA VAL A 27 -7.25 -12.35 -17.78
C VAL A 27 -7.26 -11.38 -18.95
N GLU A 28 -8.32 -10.59 -19.04
CA GLU A 28 -8.33 -9.34 -19.81
C GLU A 28 -8.20 -8.16 -18.86
N TRP A 29 -7.13 -7.37 -19.01
CA TRP A 29 -6.84 -6.24 -18.12
C TRP A 29 -7.47 -4.95 -18.64
N ILE A 30 -8.31 -4.33 -17.81
CA ILE A 30 -8.83 -2.98 -18.04
C ILE A 30 -8.12 -2.02 -17.09
N ARG A 31 -7.44 -1.02 -17.66
CA ARG A 31 -6.78 0.04 -16.90
C ARG A 31 -7.72 1.19 -16.63
N PHE A 32 -7.73 1.69 -15.40
CA PHE A 32 -8.52 2.85 -15.00
C PHE A 32 -7.83 3.64 -13.88
N ASN A 33 -8.22 4.90 -13.67
CA ASN A 33 -7.49 5.80 -12.78
C ASN A 33 -7.78 5.56 -11.29
N SER A 34 -9.05 5.49 -10.88
CA SER A 34 -9.44 5.36 -9.48
C SER A 34 -10.91 5.00 -9.29
N GLY A 35 -11.26 4.64 -8.06
CA GLY A 35 -12.63 4.36 -7.62
C GLY A 35 -13.09 2.93 -7.89
N ILE A 36 -14.39 2.70 -7.67
CA ILE A 36 -15.00 1.37 -7.74
C ILE A 36 -16.09 1.26 -8.83
N ASN A 37 -16.28 2.33 -9.61
CA ASN A 37 -17.42 2.47 -10.51
C ASN A 37 -17.49 1.41 -11.61
N LEU A 38 -16.35 0.98 -12.17
CA LEU A 38 -16.32 -0.08 -13.19
C LEU A 38 -16.81 -1.43 -12.63
N PHE A 39 -16.51 -1.70 -11.36
CA PHE A 39 -17.00 -2.89 -10.69
C PHE A 39 -18.50 -2.77 -10.39
N LEU A 40 -18.94 -1.63 -9.85
CA LEU A 40 -20.35 -1.38 -9.56
C LEU A 40 -21.24 -1.41 -10.81
N SER A 41 -20.73 -0.93 -11.95
CA SER A 41 -21.45 -0.97 -13.22
C SER A 41 -21.44 -2.34 -13.90
N LYS A 42 -20.74 -3.33 -13.32
CA LYS A 42 -20.52 -4.66 -13.90
C LYS A 42 -19.78 -4.61 -15.24
N ALA A 43 -18.99 -3.57 -15.47
CA ALA A 43 -18.11 -3.50 -16.64
C ALA A 43 -16.90 -4.44 -16.52
N VAL A 44 -16.58 -4.88 -15.30
CA VAL A 44 -15.54 -5.88 -15.00
C VAL A 44 -16.06 -6.93 -14.03
N ASP A 45 -15.48 -8.13 -14.11
CA ASP A 45 -15.79 -9.25 -13.22
C ASP A 45 -15.04 -9.13 -11.89
N ILE A 46 -13.78 -8.67 -11.93
CA ILE A 46 -12.92 -8.50 -10.75
C ILE A 46 -12.28 -7.12 -10.76
N CYS A 47 -12.11 -6.51 -9.58
CA CYS A 47 -11.50 -5.20 -9.42
C CYS A 47 -10.38 -5.25 -8.39
N MET A 48 -9.20 -4.76 -8.77
CA MET A 48 -8.07 -4.58 -7.87
C MET A 48 -8.17 -3.21 -7.20
N VAL A 49 -8.28 -3.20 -5.87
CA VAL A 49 -8.50 -2.01 -5.05
C VAL A 49 -7.57 -1.97 -3.86
N GLY A 50 -7.19 -0.77 -3.40
CA GLY A 50 -6.46 -0.63 -2.14
C GLY A 50 -7.35 -0.95 -0.94
N SER A 51 -6.78 -1.64 0.04
CA SER A 51 -7.54 -2.12 1.20
C SER A 51 -7.98 -1.00 2.15
N TYR A 52 -7.22 0.09 2.21
CA TYR A 52 -7.50 1.20 3.11
C TYR A 52 -8.40 2.27 2.46
N ASN A 53 -8.31 2.50 1.15
CA ASN A 53 -9.00 3.58 0.45
C ASN A 53 -10.25 3.12 -0.33
N GLU A 54 -10.13 2.30 -1.37
CA GLU A 54 -11.26 1.95 -2.24
C GLU A 54 -12.11 0.81 -1.68
N PHE A 55 -11.50 -0.16 -1.00
CA PHE A 55 -12.25 -1.30 -0.46
C PHE A 55 -13.38 -0.88 0.51
N PRO A 56 -13.17 0.07 1.46
CA PRO A 56 -14.26 0.59 2.30
C PRO A 56 -15.41 1.22 1.50
N GLN A 57 -15.15 1.79 0.32
CA GLN A 57 -16.20 2.41 -0.51
C GLN A 57 -17.23 1.38 -0.99
N LEU A 58 -16.82 0.12 -1.19
CA LEU A 58 -17.76 -0.95 -1.56
C LEU A 58 -18.83 -1.15 -0.48
N ALA A 59 -18.40 -1.16 0.79
CA ALA A 59 -19.31 -1.25 1.93
C ALA A 59 -20.18 0.02 2.07
N GLU A 60 -19.63 1.20 1.78
CA GLU A 60 -20.38 2.47 1.76
C GLU A 60 -21.46 2.49 0.67
N CYS A 61 -21.25 1.77 -0.43
CA CYS A 61 -22.27 1.52 -1.46
C CYS A 61 -23.27 0.41 -1.10
N GLY A 62 -23.20 -0.13 0.12
CA GLY A 62 -24.11 -1.17 0.61
C GLY A 62 -23.75 -2.60 0.21
N MET A 63 -22.55 -2.83 -0.36
CA MET A 63 -22.10 -4.18 -0.67
C MET A 63 -21.70 -4.92 0.60
N GLN A 64 -22.19 -6.15 0.75
CA GLN A 64 -21.76 -7.09 1.78
C GLN A 64 -20.77 -8.06 1.14
N ILE A 65 -19.48 -7.83 1.37
CA ILE A 65 -18.40 -8.65 0.81
C ILE A 65 -17.80 -9.49 1.93
N ASP A 66 -17.97 -10.80 1.85
CA ASP A 66 -17.33 -11.74 2.75
C ASP A 66 -15.92 -12.12 2.26
N SER A 67 -15.18 -12.86 3.10
CA SER A 67 -13.81 -13.28 2.78
C SER A 67 -13.72 -14.22 1.57
N THR A 68 -14.80 -14.85 1.13
CA THR A 68 -14.77 -15.75 -0.04
C THR A 68 -14.67 -15.00 -1.36
N HIS A 69 -14.98 -13.69 -1.35
CA HIS A 69 -14.92 -12.81 -2.50
C HIS A 69 -13.68 -11.88 -2.49
N ILE A 70 -12.75 -12.09 -1.55
CA ILE A 70 -11.57 -11.25 -1.36
C ILE A 70 -10.33 -12.10 -1.61
N MET A 71 -9.48 -11.63 -2.52
CA MET A 71 -8.16 -12.22 -2.77
C MET A 71 -7.09 -11.19 -2.43
N ARG A 72 -6.39 -11.37 -1.30
CA ARG A 72 -5.29 -10.48 -0.93
C ARG A 72 -3.98 -10.98 -1.50
N PHE A 73 -3.26 -10.13 -2.22
CA PHE A 73 -1.91 -10.44 -2.73
C PHE A 73 -0.97 -10.98 -1.64
N ALA A 74 -1.08 -10.45 -0.43
CA ALA A 74 -0.30 -10.91 0.72
C ALA A 74 -0.49 -12.40 1.05
N ASP A 75 -1.71 -12.95 0.87
CA ASP A 75 -2.02 -14.37 1.13
C ASP A 75 -1.36 -15.29 0.10
N TYR A 76 -0.97 -14.74 -1.06
CA TYR A 76 -0.31 -15.44 -2.15
C TYR A 76 1.20 -15.17 -2.24
N GLY A 77 1.78 -14.59 -1.19
CA GLY A 77 3.21 -14.31 -1.09
C GLY A 77 3.65 -12.99 -1.71
N TYR A 78 2.73 -12.10 -2.08
CA TYR A 78 3.03 -10.77 -2.63
C TYR A 78 2.76 -9.68 -1.58
N ASN A 79 3.32 -9.85 -0.38
CA ASN A 79 3.23 -8.89 0.71
C ASN A 79 4.41 -7.90 0.63
N LEU A 80 4.33 -6.97 -0.32
CA LEU A 80 5.36 -5.96 -0.52
C LEU A 80 5.07 -4.72 0.35
N PRO A 81 6.12 -4.05 0.87
CA PRO A 81 5.94 -2.73 1.46
C PRO A 81 5.47 -1.73 0.39
N GLU A 82 4.53 -0.85 0.76
CA GLU A 82 3.87 0.09 -0.16
C GLU A 82 4.35 1.54 0.04
N ASP A 83 4.41 1.99 1.30
CA ASP A 83 4.80 3.35 1.66
C ASP A 83 6.13 3.38 2.45
N GLU A 84 7.15 4.02 1.89
CA GLU A 84 8.44 4.23 2.55
C GLU A 84 8.95 5.68 2.44
N LEU A 85 9.86 6.03 3.35
CA LEU A 85 10.59 7.30 3.32
C LEU A 85 11.96 7.11 2.66
N TYR A 86 12.17 7.81 1.55
CA TYR A 86 13.44 7.81 0.82
C TYR A 86 14.11 9.18 0.85
N VAL A 87 15.44 9.16 0.91
CA VAL A 87 16.30 10.33 0.73
C VAL A 87 17.45 9.94 -0.19
N THR A 88 18.03 10.91 -0.89
CA THR A 88 19.24 10.66 -1.66
C THR A 88 20.41 10.41 -0.72
N GLU A 89 21.38 9.61 -1.16
CA GLU A 89 22.60 9.34 -0.37
C GLU A 89 23.37 10.64 -0.05
N GLU A 90 23.47 11.55 -1.01
CA GLU A 90 24.09 12.86 -0.82
C GLU A 90 23.42 13.66 0.31
N PHE A 91 22.08 13.71 0.31
CA PHE A 91 21.33 14.41 1.35
C PHE A 91 21.51 13.72 2.71
N TYR A 92 21.55 12.39 2.74
CA TYR A 92 21.81 11.62 3.95
C TYR A 92 23.16 11.94 4.58
N GLN A 93 24.22 11.96 3.77
CA GLN A 93 25.57 12.24 4.24
C GLN A 93 25.73 13.69 4.72
N LYS A 94 25.06 14.65 4.06
CA LYS A 94 25.11 16.07 4.44
C LYS A 94 24.28 16.41 5.68
N HIS A 95 23.18 15.68 5.93
CA HIS A 95 22.21 16.01 6.98
C HIS A 95 21.81 14.83 7.88
N PRO A 96 22.76 14.06 8.44
CA PRO A 96 22.44 12.85 9.20
C PRO A 96 21.59 13.14 10.44
N GLU A 97 21.89 14.20 11.18
CA GLU A 97 21.11 14.58 12.38
C GLU A 97 19.67 14.99 12.05
N THR A 98 19.48 15.73 10.96
CA THR A 98 18.15 16.18 10.51
C THR A 98 17.28 14.98 10.19
N ILE A 99 17.83 14.00 9.46
CA ILE A 99 17.10 12.79 9.07
C ILE A 99 16.76 11.96 10.29
N GLN A 100 17.70 11.78 11.22
CA GLN A 100 17.41 11.08 12.47
C GLN A 100 16.31 11.77 13.29
N LYS A 101 16.31 13.11 13.35
CA LYS A 101 15.24 13.89 14.00
C LYS A 101 13.90 13.71 13.30
N LEU A 102 13.88 13.75 11.96
CA LEU A 102 12.68 13.53 11.15
C LEU A 102 12.10 12.13 11.38
N VAL A 103 12.91 11.09 11.25
CA VAL A 103 12.48 9.69 11.46
C VAL A 103 11.90 9.51 12.87
N ARG A 104 12.57 10.03 13.90
CA ARG A 104 12.04 9.99 15.28
C ARG A 104 10.71 10.74 15.42
N ALA A 105 10.56 11.89 14.76
CA ALA A 105 9.32 12.65 14.77
C ALA A 105 8.18 11.89 14.08
N CYS A 106 8.43 11.28 12.91
CA CYS A 106 7.47 10.46 12.18
C CYS A 106 7.00 9.25 13.01
N ILE A 107 7.94 8.51 13.61
CA ILE A 107 7.62 7.35 14.47
C ILE A 107 6.75 7.79 15.66
N ARG A 108 7.12 8.90 16.32
CA ARG A 108 6.32 9.45 17.42
C ARG A 108 4.92 9.86 16.95
N GLY A 109 4.81 10.47 15.78
CA GLY A 109 3.53 10.86 15.18
C GLY A 109 2.62 9.66 14.93
N TRP A 110 3.15 8.58 14.33
CA TRP A 110 2.37 7.36 14.10
C TRP A 110 1.97 6.63 15.39
N ASN A 111 2.87 6.55 16.37
CA ASN A 111 2.53 5.99 17.68
C ASN A 111 1.42 6.79 18.37
N TRP A 112 1.54 8.12 18.35
CA TRP A 112 0.50 8.99 18.90
C TRP A 112 -0.82 8.83 18.14
N ALA A 113 -0.77 8.72 16.80
CA ALA A 113 -1.97 8.52 15.99
C ALA A 113 -2.69 7.21 16.30
N ASN A 114 -1.91 6.15 16.55
CA ASN A 114 -2.46 4.87 17.02
C ASN A 114 -3.10 4.98 18.41
N GLU A 115 -2.51 5.75 19.31
CA GLU A 115 -3.00 5.92 20.67
C GLU A 115 -4.22 6.85 20.72
N HIS A 116 -4.34 7.80 19.79
CA HIS A 116 -5.35 8.87 19.78
C HIS A 116 -6.02 8.98 18.40
N PRO A 117 -6.77 7.94 17.96
CA PRO A 117 -7.28 7.86 16.60
C PRO A 117 -8.38 8.88 16.28
N GLU A 118 -9.20 9.29 17.26
CA GLU A 118 -10.26 10.29 17.02
C GLU A 118 -9.69 11.71 16.89
N GLU A 119 -8.70 12.07 17.70
CA GLU A 119 -8.00 13.35 17.58
C GLU A 119 -7.16 13.40 16.30
N THR A 120 -6.56 12.28 15.90
CA THR A 120 -5.89 12.15 14.59
C THR A 120 -6.88 12.41 13.46
N LEU A 121 -8.07 11.82 13.55
CA LEU A 121 -9.12 12.01 12.55
C LEU A 121 -9.60 13.48 12.52
N ASP A 122 -9.67 14.17 13.66
CA ASP A 122 -9.99 15.60 13.70
C ASP A 122 -8.96 16.44 12.93
N ILE A 123 -7.66 16.19 13.16
CA ILE A 123 -6.57 16.88 12.47
C ILE A 123 -6.64 16.62 10.96
N VAL A 124 -6.86 15.37 10.55
CA VAL A 124 -7.01 15.01 9.13
C VAL A 124 -8.21 15.70 8.50
N MET A 125 -9.35 15.72 9.20
CA MET A 125 -10.57 16.35 8.69
C MET A 125 -10.45 17.87 8.57
N GLU A 126 -9.66 18.52 9.42
CA GLU A 126 -9.31 19.93 9.27
C GLU A 126 -8.58 20.18 7.94
N GLN A 127 -7.58 19.35 7.61
CA GLN A 127 -6.86 19.46 6.34
C GLN A 127 -7.76 19.15 5.14
N VAL A 128 -8.63 18.13 5.25
CA VAL A 128 -9.64 17.80 4.24
C VAL A 128 -10.53 19.00 3.95
N HIS A 129 -11.01 19.69 4.99
CA HIS A 129 -11.83 20.89 4.83
C HIS A 129 -11.04 22.04 4.21
N HIS A 130 -9.83 22.30 4.71
CA HIS A 130 -8.97 23.37 4.25
C HIS A 130 -8.64 23.28 2.75
N TYR A 131 -8.34 22.07 2.28
CA TYR A 131 -7.99 21.81 0.88
C TYR A 131 -9.18 21.38 0.01
N ASN A 132 -10.41 21.41 0.55
CA ASN A 132 -11.64 21.01 -0.15
C ASN A 132 -11.54 19.60 -0.79
N ILE A 133 -11.02 18.64 -0.03
CA ILE A 133 -10.84 17.25 -0.47
C ILE A 133 -12.19 16.52 -0.41
N GLY A 134 -12.58 15.89 -1.53
CA GLY A 134 -13.81 15.11 -1.62
C GLY A 134 -13.74 13.79 -0.84
N THR A 135 -14.03 13.85 0.45
CA THR A 135 -14.13 12.68 1.35
C THR A 135 -15.04 13.01 2.54
N ASN A 136 -15.38 12.02 3.36
CA ASN A 136 -16.13 12.22 4.59
C ASN A 136 -15.40 11.61 5.80
N ARG A 137 -15.83 11.97 7.02
CA ARG A 137 -15.21 11.51 8.28
C ARG A 137 -15.29 10.00 8.47
N TYR A 138 -16.41 9.37 8.08
CA TYR A 138 -16.56 7.92 8.19
C TYR A 138 -15.53 7.19 7.32
N HIS A 139 -15.40 7.62 6.07
CA HIS A 139 -14.43 7.08 5.13
C HIS A 139 -12.99 7.20 5.67
N GLN A 140 -12.61 8.42 6.10
CA GLN A 140 -11.29 8.68 6.67
C GLN A 140 -11.01 7.86 7.94
N ARG A 141 -12.02 7.60 8.78
CA ARG A 141 -11.88 6.69 9.92
C ARG A 141 -11.52 5.28 9.47
N LYS A 142 -12.23 4.75 8.46
CA LYS A 142 -11.97 3.41 7.92
C LYS A 142 -10.58 3.30 7.28
N MET A 143 -10.15 4.34 6.57
CA MET A 143 -8.79 4.45 6.06
C MET A 143 -7.76 4.38 7.19
N LEU A 144 -7.94 5.18 8.26
CA LEU A 144 -7.02 5.22 9.39
C LEU A 144 -6.96 3.87 10.13
N GLU A 145 -8.10 3.23 10.39
CA GLU A 145 -8.18 1.90 11.01
C GLU A 145 -7.36 0.86 10.22
N GLU A 146 -7.52 0.84 8.89
CA GLU A 146 -6.80 -0.12 8.04
C GLU A 146 -5.30 0.20 7.96
N ILE A 147 -4.90 1.47 7.84
CA ILE A 147 -3.48 1.87 7.84
C ILE A 147 -2.81 1.46 9.16
N LEU A 148 -3.45 1.72 10.31
CA LEU A 148 -2.93 1.35 11.62
C LEU A 148 -2.80 -0.17 11.81
N ARG A 149 -3.68 -0.96 11.15
CA ARG A 149 -3.62 -2.42 11.09
C ARG A 149 -2.49 -2.90 10.17
N LEU A 150 -2.25 -2.24 9.04
CA LEU A 150 -1.19 -2.62 8.09
C LEU A 150 0.22 -2.31 8.62
N GLN A 151 0.34 -1.39 9.57
CA GLN A 151 1.61 -1.06 10.22
C GLN A 151 2.11 -2.12 11.21
N THR A 152 1.27 -3.07 11.62
CA THR A 152 1.66 -4.12 12.56
C THR A 152 2.13 -5.38 11.86
N ASP A 153 3.22 -5.96 12.36
CA ASP A 153 3.70 -7.25 11.92
C ASP A 153 2.93 -8.42 12.56
N LYS A 154 3.34 -9.65 12.23
CA LYS A 154 2.72 -10.88 12.78
C LYS A 154 2.85 -11.03 14.30
N THR A 155 3.75 -10.28 14.93
CA THR A 155 3.95 -10.23 16.38
C THR A 155 3.18 -9.08 17.04
N GLY A 156 2.47 -8.26 16.26
CA GLY A 156 1.76 -7.07 16.71
C GLY A 156 2.67 -5.85 16.91
N GLN A 157 3.93 -5.91 16.49
CA GLN A 157 4.87 -4.79 16.61
C GLN A 157 4.81 -3.87 15.39
N ARG A 158 5.17 -2.60 15.57
CA ARG A 158 5.34 -1.62 14.50
C ARG A 158 6.83 -1.34 14.32
N PRO A 159 7.53 -2.08 13.46
CA PRO A 159 8.99 -2.01 13.38
C PRO A 159 9.49 -0.68 12.80
N TYR A 160 8.66 0.03 12.01
CA TYR A 160 9.01 1.27 11.28
C TYR A 160 10.33 1.20 10.50
N ARG A 161 10.76 -0.02 10.15
CA ARG A 161 12.00 -0.32 9.45
C ARG A 161 11.71 -1.46 8.48
N LEU A 162 12.18 -1.31 7.25
CA LEU A 162 12.13 -2.37 6.25
C LEU A 162 12.93 -3.57 6.76
N SER A 163 12.27 -4.74 6.87
CA SER A 163 12.96 -5.98 7.21
C SER A 163 13.80 -6.49 6.03
N ARG A 164 14.85 -7.26 6.32
CA ARG A 164 15.66 -7.86 5.27
C ARG A 164 14.83 -8.83 4.42
N GLU A 165 13.98 -9.61 5.09
CA GLU A 165 13.07 -10.56 4.45
C GLU A 165 12.09 -9.86 3.50
N GLY A 166 11.56 -8.69 3.90
CA GLY A 166 10.68 -7.89 3.06
C GLY A 166 11.40 -7.30 1.85
N PHE A 167 12.64 -6.84 2.04
CA PHE A 167 13.49 -6.37 0.93
C PHE A 167 13.82 -7.49 -0.06
N ASP A 168 14.26 -8.66 0.43
CA ASP A 168 14.62 -9.80 -0.41
C ASP A 168 13.39 -10.29 -1.20
N LEU A 169 12.21 -10.31 -0.57
CA LEU A 169 10.95 -10.62 -1.24
C LEU A 169 10.63 -9.62 -2.35
N ALA A 170 10.79 -8.32 -2.10
CA ALA A 170 10.60 -7.27 -3.10
C ALA A 170 11.55 -7.45 -4.29
N ILE A 171 12.83 -7.72 -4.04
CA ILE A 171 13.83 -8.00 -5.08
C ILE A 171 13.42 -9.21 -5.92
N ASP A 172 12.93 -10.27 -5.29
CA ASP A 172 12.55 -11.50 -5.99
C ASP A 172 11.29 -11.36 -6.84
N ILE A 173 10.32 -10.59 -6.36
CA ILE A 173 9.07 -10.35 -7.07
C ILE A 173 9.27 -9.34 -8.21
N LEU A 174 9.90 -8.20 -7.91
CA LEU A 174 9.96 -7.06 -8.83
C LEU A 174 11.03 -7.20 -9.90
N LEU A 175 12.19 -7.81 -9.59
CA LEU A 175 13.27 -7.91 -10.56
C LEU A 175 13.15 -9.19 -11.40
N PRO A 176 13.44 -9.11 -12.72
CA PRO A 176 13.46 -10.27 -13.57
C PRO A 176 14.51 -11.30 -13.11
N PRO A 177 14.43 -12.56 -13.58
CA PRO A 177 15.39 -13.61 -13.22
C PRO A 177 16.85 -13.32 -13.64
N ASP A 178 17.11 -12.26 -14.38
CA ASP A 178 18.46 -11.83 -14.73
C ASP A 178 19.25 -11.45 -13.48
N ILE A 179 20.11 -12.38 -13.07
CA ILE A 179 20.94 -12.37 -11.85
C ILE A 179 21.85 -11.14 -11.79
N SER A 180 22.22 -10.55 -12.93
CA SER A 180 23.15 -9.42 -12.99
C SER A 180 22.58 -8.17 -12.30
N LYS A 181 21.29 -7.85 -12.52
CA LYS A 181 20.60 -6.72 -11.88
C LYS A 181 20.23 -7.00 -10.42
N LYS A 182 19.93 -8.26 -10.07
CA LYS A 182 19.65 -8.63 -8.67
C LYS A 182 20.86 -8.44 -7.76
N LYS A 183 22.09 -8.68 -8.27
CA LYS A 183 23.32 -8.55 -7.47
C LYS A 183 23.76 -7.11 -7.20
N SER A 184 23.27 -6.13 -7.96
CA SER A 184 23.69 -4.72 -7.79
C SER A 184 22.92 -3.96 -6.71
N ILE A 185 21.77 -4.46 -6.26
CA ILE A 185 20.89 -3.77 -5.32
C ILE A 185 20.97 -4.47 -3.97
N ARG A 186 21.52 -3.81 -2.95
CA ARG A 186 21.72 -4.40 -1.62
C ARG A 186 20.85 -3.73 -0.59
N TYR A 187 20.46 -4.48 0.45
CA TYR A 187 19.67 -3.97 1.56
C TYR A 187 20.30 -2.72 2.22
N GLU A 188 21.63 -2.72 2.35
CA GLU A 188 22.41 -1.65 2.97
C GLU A 188 22.43 -0.35 2.15
N ASP A 189 22.01 -0.42 0.88
CA ASP A 189 21.85 0.76 0.04
C ASP A 189 20.56 1.52 0.41
N PHE A 190 19.55 0.83 0.95
CA PHE A 190 18.22 1.38 1.28
C PHE A 190 18.03 1.62 2.78
N VAL A 191 18.63 0.78 3.62
CA VAL A 191 18.44 0.84 5.07
C VAL A 191 19.76 1.18 5.75
N LYS A 192 19.81 2.38 6.35
CA LYS A 192 20.94 2.87 7.13
C LYS A 192 20.77 2.66 8.64
#